data_AF-A0A957D1C5-F1
#
_entry.id   AF-A0A957D1C5-F1
#
_cell.length_a   1.000
_cell.length_b   1.000
_cell.length_c   1.000
_cell.angle_alpha   90.00
_cell.angle_beta   90.00
_cell.angle_gamma   90.00
#
_symmetry.space_group_name_H-M   'P 1'
#
loop_
_entity.id
_entity.type
_entity.pdbx_description
1 polymer ?
#
loop_
_entity_poly.entity_id
_entity_poly.type
_entity_poly.pdbx_seq_one_letter_code
_entity_poly.pdbx_strand_id
1 'polypeptide(L)' 'MGNYSLDEVITRWERGTLTAEQTIGQVLLLLQKVSQRVGVLEKAAEEKRNGRTKGNKG' A
#
# COMPACT_ATOMS: atom_id res chain seq x y z
N MET A 1 -16.81 -2.42 -7.39
CA MET A 1 -16.29 -3.54 -6.56
C MET A 1 -15.92 -2.96 -5.21
N GLY A 2 -16.45 -3.52 -4.12
CA GLY A 2 -16.11 -3.10 -2.76
C GLY A 2 -14.61 -3.27 -2.50
N ASN A 3 -14.07 -2.38 -1.69
CA ASN A 3 -12.65 -2.33 -1.39
C ASN A 3 -12.35 -3.28 -0.23
N TYR A 4 -12.04 -4.54 -0.52
CA TYR A 4 -11.77 -5.52 0.54
C TYR A 4 -10.40 -5.24 1.18
N SER A 5 -10.34 -5.40 2.50
CA SER A 5 -9.06 -5.51 3.20
C SER A 5 -8.35 -6.80 2.79
N LEU A 6 -7.04 -6.92 3.07
CA LEU A 6 -6.33 -8.16 2.80
C LEU A 6 -6.94 -9.35 3.56
N ASP A 7 -7.33 -9.15 4.82
CA ASP A 7 -7.96 -10.19 5.64
C ASP A 7 -9.31 -10.64 5.07
N GLU A 8 -10.10 -9.69 4.55
CA GLU A 8 -11.36 -10.00 3.88
C GLU A 8 -11.14 -10.79 2.60
N VAL A 9 -10.12 -10.44 1.80
CA VAL A 9 -9.76 -11.20 0.59
C VAL A 9 -9.35 -12.63 0.94
N ILE A 10 -8.47 -12.81 1.94
CA ILE A 10 -8.02 -14.13 2.40
C ILE A 10 -9.20 -14.97 2.88
N THR A 11 -10.00 -14.43 3.81
CA THR A 11 -11.17 -15.12 4.38
C THR A 11 -12.14 -15.55 3.30
N ARG A 12 -12.38 -14.70 2.29
CA ARG A 12 -13.33 -14.99 1.23
C ARG A 12 -12.80 -15.94 0.17
N TRP A 13 -11.49 -15.90 -0.10
CA TRP A 13 -10.81 -16.86 -0.95
C TRP A 13 -10.85 -18.27 -0.35
N GLU A 14 -10.52 -18.41 0.93
CA GLU A 14 -10.56 -19.69 1.65
C GLU A 14 -11.97 -20.30 1.67
N ARG A 15 -13.00 -19.45 1.76
CA ARG A 15 -14.41 -19.87 1.69
C ARG A 15 -14.90 -20.17 0.27
N GLY A 16 -14.06 -20.03 -0.76
CA GLY A 16 -14.43 -20.22 -2.16
C GLY A 16 -15.44 -19.18 -2.68
N THR A 17 -15.56 -18.04 -2.01
CA THR A 17 -16.54 -16.98 -2.32
C THR A 17 -15.99 -15.88 -3.24
N LEU A 18 -14.75 -16.02 -3.68
CA LEU A 18 -14.10 -15.20 -4.69
C LEU A 18 -13.56 -16.11 -5.80
N THR A 19 -13.76 -15.70 -7.05
CA THR A 19 -13.06 -16.33 -8.18
C THR A 19 -11.58 -15.97 -8.15
N ALA A 20 -10.77 -16.69 -8.94
CA ALA A 20 -9.36 -16.38 -9.10
C ALA A 20 -9.16 -14.95 -9.63
N GLU A 21 -9.95 -14.54 -10.64
CA GLU A 21 -9.90 -13.20 -11.23
C GLU A 21 -10.27 -12.12 -10.22
N GLN A 22 -11.30 -12.35 -9.41
CA GLN A 22 -11.69 -11.42 -8.35
C GLN A 22 -10.59 -11.27 -7.29
N THR A 23 -9.96 -12.38 -6.91
CA THR A 23 -8.86 -12.39 -5.94
C THR A 23 -7.65 -11.64 -6.48
N ILE A 24 -7.25 -11.91 -7.72
CA ILE A 24 -6.16 -11.20 -8.40
C ILE A 24 -6.46 -9.71 -8.48
N GLY A 25 -7.66 -9.32 -8.89
CA GLY A 25 -8.07 -7.91 -8.97
C GLY A 25 -7.95 -7.19 -7.61
N GLN A 26 -8.38 -7.84 -6.52
CA GLN A 26 -8.27 -7.26 -5.18
C GLN A 26 -6.82 -7.16 -4.69
N VAL A 27 -5.99 -8.17 -4.96
CA VAL A 27 -4.56 -8.14 -4.62
C VAL A 27 -3.85 -7.01 -5.37
N LEU A 28 -4.12 -6.83 -6.66
CA LEU A 28 -3.55 -5.73 -7.44
C LEU A 28 -3.93 -4.35 -6.88
N LEU A 29 -5.19 -4.16 -6.48
CA LEU A 29 -5.65 -2.93 -5.85
C LEU A 29 -4.99 -2.68 -4.49
N LEU A 30 -4.79 -3.72 -3.69
CA LEU A 30 -4.08 -3.64 -2.41
C LEU A 30 -2.62 -3.24 -2.61
N LEU A 31 -1.94 -3.87 -3.58
CA LEU A 31 -0.56 -3.55 -3.94
C LEU A 31 -0.40 -2.10 -4.41
N GLN A 32 -1.32 -1.61 -5.24
CA GLN A 32 -1.30 -0.22 -5.71
C GLN A 32 -1.38 0.77 -4.54
N LYS A 33 -2.28 0.53 -3.57
CA LYS A 33 -2.39 1.39 -2.37
C LYS A 33 -1.14 1.33 -1.50
N VAL A 34 -0.56 0.14 -1.31
CA VAL A 34 0.67 -0.01 -0.53
C VAL A 34 1.81 0.75 -1.21
N SER A 35 1.96 0.60 -2.53
CA SER A 35 2.97 1.35 -3.30
C SER A 35 2.80 2.86 -3.17
N GLN A 36 1.58 3.39 -3.25
CA GLN A 36 1.31 4.81 -3.04
C GLN A 36 1.68 5.27 -1.62
N ARG A 37 1.29 4.51 -0.60
CA ARG A 37 1.62 4.83 0.81
C ARG A 37 3.13 4.83 1.05
N VAL A 38 3.84 3.83 0.50
CA VAL A 38 5.30 3.74 0.58
C VAL A 38 5.94 4.95 -0.09
N GLY A 39 5.53 5.31 -1.31
CA GLY A 39 6.09 6.47 -2.02
C GLY A 39 5.91 7.79 -1.26
N VAL A 40 4.77 7.99 -0.59
CA VAL A 40 4.54 9.15 0.29
C VAL A 40 5.50 9.15 1.47
N LEU A 41 5.71 7.99 2.12
CA LEU A 41 6.63 7.86 3.25
C LEU A 41 8.09 8.06 2.83
N GLU A 42 8.49 7.53 1.68
CA GLU A 42 9.83 7.70 1.11
C GLU A 42 10.12 9.18 0.83
N LYS A 43 9.18 9.88 0.20
CA LYS A 43 9.28 11.33 -0.06
C LYS A 43 9.39 12.13 1.24
N ALA A 44 8.54 11.84 2.23
CA ALA A 44 8.60 12.50 3.53
C ALA A 44 9.92 12.21 4.27
N ALA A 45 10.48 11.01 4.14
CA ALA A 45 11.77 10.66 4.72
C ALA A 45 12.92 11.40 4.03
N GLU A 46 12.86 11.54 2.71
CA GLU A 46 13.84 12.32 1.93
C GLU A 46 13.82 13.80 2.30
N GLU A 47 12.63 14.41 2.39
CA GLU A 47 12.47 15.81 2.82
C GLU A 47 13.04 16.03 4.23
N LYS A 48 12.78 15.11 5.17
CA LYS A 48 13.36 15.18 6.52
C LYS A 48 14.88 15.09 6.50
N ARG A 49 15.48 14.21 5.68
CA ARG A 49 16.94 14.11 5.53
C ARG A 49 17.50 15.42 4.98
N ASN A 50 16.93 15.96 3.90
CA ASN A 50 17.40 17.18 3.24
C ASN A 50 17.23 18.43 4.12
N GLY A 51 16.15 18.51 4.91
CA GLY A 51 15.95 19.57 5.90
C GLY A 51 16.99 19.56 7.02
N ARG A 52 17.38 18.37 7.49
CA ARG A 52 18.43 18.21 8.52
C ARG A 52 19.80 18.64 8.03
N THR A 53 20.13 18.37 6.75
CA THR A 53 21.40 18.78 6.14
C THR A 53 21.52 20.30 5.97
N LYS A 54 20.40 21.00 5.76
CA LYS A 54 20.39 22.47 5.66
C LYS A 54 20.48 23.18 7.02
N GLY A 55 19.95 22.57 8.09
CA GLY A 55 20.00 23.14 9.45
C GLY A 55 21.35 23.02 10.17
N ASN A 56 22.27 22.18 9.70
CA ASN A 56 23.59 21.94 10.31
C ASN A 56 24.73 22.80 9.72
N LYS A 57 24.39 23.83 8.93
CA LYS A 57 25.34 24.80 8.33
C LYS A 57 25.20 26.22 8.92
N GLY A 58 24.57 26.36 10.08
CA GLY A 58 24.43 27.63 10.82
C GLY A 58 25.37 27.67 12.01
#